data_AF-A0A6J4V0V3-F1
#
_entry.id   AF-A0A6J4V0V3-F1
#
_cell.length_a   1.000
_cell.length_b   1.000
_cell.length_c   1.000
_cell.angle_alpha   90.00
_cell.angle_beta   90.00
_cell.angle_gamma   90.00
#
_symmetry.space_group_name_H-M   'P 1'
#
loop_
_entity.id
_entity.type
_entity.pdbx_description
1 polymer ?
#
loop_
_entity_poly.entity_id
_entity_poly.type
_entity_poly.pdbx_seq_one_letter_code
_entity_poly.pdbx_strand_id
1 'polypeptide(L)'
;MTASKDVSDRLWVPDNPDGSGWAPVDWVSAARGTRYHYQHGAPLAEAEAARSPFYVVVTRLESADLAPHENRYYVAAGRLADFLAEVSLVGGAEVIWHVEACAEPPGESGVGR
;
A
#
# COMPACT_ATOMS: atom_id res chain seq x y z
N MET A 1 29.10 -10.12 28.94
CA MET A 1 28.34 -10.44 27.71
C MET A 1 27.84 -9.13 27.13
N THR A 2 28.59 -8.58 26.19
CA THR A 2 28.25 -7.35 25.47
C THR A 2 27.29 -7.70 24.34
N ALA A 3 26.05 -7.22 24.41
CA ALA A 3 25.11 -7.32 23.31
C ALA A 3 25.71 -6.61 22.08
N SER A 4 25.79 -7.32 20.96
CA SER A 4 26.35 -6.80 19.71
C SER A 4 25.52 -5.60 19.23
N LYS A 5 26.13 -4.42 19.20
CA LYS A 5 25.56 -3.20 18.60
C LYS A 5 25.30 -3.30 17.08
N ASP A 6 25.68 -4.42 16.45
CA ASP A 6 25.84 -4.53 15.01
C ASP A 6 24.56 -4.93 14.23
N VAL A 7 23.47 -5.29 14.93
CA VAL A 7 22.18 -5.59 14.28
C VAL A 7 21.29 -4.36 14.17
N SER A 8 21.51 -3.37 15.03
CA SER A 8 20.73 -2.12 15.10
C SER A 8 20.86 -1.28 13.83
N ASP A 9 22.02 -1.28 13.18
CA ASP A 9 22.25 -0.47 11.98
C ASP A 9 21.57 -1.04 10.71
N ARG A 10 21.06 -2.28 10.77
CA ARG A 10 20.36 -2.93 9.64
C ARG A 10 18.85 -2.84 9.71
N LEU A 11 18.32 -2.51 10.88
CA LEU A 11 16.88 -2.38 11.09
C LEU A 11 16.60 -0.89 11.24
N TRP A 12 15.81 -0.36 10.32
CA TRP A 12 15.30 1.00 10.44
C TRP A 12 14.32 1.04 11.63
N VAL A 13 14.81 1.51 12.78
CA VAL A 13 14.05 1.67 14.02
C VAL A 13 13.79 3.17 14.19
N PRO A 14 12.54 3.63 14.28
CA PRO A 14 12.25 5.05 14.51
C PRO A 14 12.73 5.53 15.87
N ASP A 15 12.80 6.85 15.99
CA ASP A 15 13.25 7.53 17.18
C ASP A 15 12.32 7.40 18.41
N ASN A 16 11.09 6.88 18.29
CA ASN A 16 10.23 6.70 19.47
C ASN A 16 10.44 5.33 20.16
N PRO A 17 10.46 5.29 21.51
CA PRO A 17 10.64 4.06 22.29
C PRO A 17 9.59 2.96 22.07
N ASP A 18 8.43 3.29 21.52
CA ASP A 18 7.33 2.36 21.19
C ASP A 18 7.39 1.85 19.73
N GLY A 19 8.42 2.26 18.97
CA GLY A 19 8.55 1.96 17.55
C GLY A 19 7.61 2.79 16.66
N SER A 20 6.90 3.78 17.21
CA SER A 20 6.16 4.76 16.41
C SER A 20 7.10 5.87 15.92
N GLY A 21 6.65 6.71 14.99
CA GLY A 21 7.44 7.87 14.59
C GLY A 21 7.19 8.29 13.16
N TRP A 22 7.42 9.58 12.91
CA TRP A 22 7.47 10.14 11.58
C TRP A 22 8.94 10.35 11.24
N ALA A 23 9.42 9.64 10.23
CA ALA A 23 10.78 9.85 9.76
C ALA A 23 10.77 10.18 8.25
N PRO A 24 11.69 11.05 7.82
CA PRO A 24 11.85 11.35 6.40
C PRO A 24 12.29 10.08 5.67
N VAL A 25 11.52 9.70 4.66
CA VAL A 25 11.78 8.54 3.81
C VAL A 25 12.77 8.96 2.74
N ASP A 26 14.06 8.63 2.90
CA ASP A 26 15.05 8.75 1.83
C ASP A 26 15.28 7.38 1.19
N TRP A 27 14.44 7.04 0.22
CA TRP A 27 14.59 5.81 -0.57
C TRP A 27 14.94 6.13 -2.01
N VAL A 28 15.80 7.11 -2.27
CA VAL A 28 16.20 7.50 -3.64
C VAL A 28 15.01 7.90 -4.56
N SER A 29 13.74 7.85 -4.10
CA SER A 29 12.45 7.95 -4.82
C SER A 29 11.38 8.85 -4.16
N ALA A 30 11.59 9.76 -3.20
CA ALA A 30 12.72 10.67 -2.92
C ALA A 30 13.43 11.29 -4.17
N ALA A 31 13.24 10.73 -5.37
CA ALA A 31 13.86 11.01 -6.68
C ALA A 31 13.42 12.31 -7.37
N ARG A 32 12.33 12.93 -6.91
CA ARG A 32 11.72 14.10 -7.59
C ARG A 32 11.46 15.29 -6.66
N GLY A 33 12.06 15.29 -5.47
CA GLY A 33 12.00 16.43 -4.53
C GLY A 33 10.75 16.49 -3.63
N THR A 34 9.93 15.44 -3.61
CA THR A 34 8.76 15.37 -2.72
C THR A 34 9.16 14.71 -1.39
N ARG A 35 8.86 15.37 -0.26
CA ARG A 35 9.12 14.84 1.09
C ARG A 35 7.97 13.92 1.50
N TYR A 36 8.26 12.65 1.69
CA TYR A 36 7.31 11.68 2.24
C TYR A 36 7.64 11.41 3.71
N HIS A 37 6.61 11.25 4.52
CA HIS A 37 6.75 10.84 5.90
C HIS A 37 6.22 9.42 6.02
N TYR A 38 7.04 8.52 6.54
CA TYR A 38 6.59 7.19 6.93
C TYR A 38 6.08 7.24 8.36
N GLN A 39 5.00 6.52 8.64
CA GLN A 39 4.51 6.25 9.98
C GLN A 39 4.53 4.74 10.21
N HIS A 40 5.04 4.29 11.35
CA HIS A 40 4.81 2.91 11.76
C HIS A 40 3.32 2.67 11.98
N GLY A 41 2.83 1.57 11.40
CA GLY A 41 1.47 1.11 11.64
C GLY A 41 1.27 0.67 13.10
N ALA A 42 0.00 0.50 13.47
CA ALA A 42 -0.37 -0.18 14.70
C ALA A 42 0.16 -1.64 14.74
N PRO A 43 0.24 -2.28 15.91
CA PRO A 43 0.50 -3.71 16.01
C PRO A 43 -0.37 -4.52 15.04
N LEU A 44 0.18 -5.57 14.42
CA LEU A 44 -0.45 -6.28 13.32
C LEU A 44 -1.90 -6.69 13.61
N ALA A 45 -2.16 -7.26 14.80
CA ALA A 45 -3.50 -7.70 15.19
C ALA A 45 -4.52 -6.55 15.26
N GLU A 46 -4.10 -5.37 15.73
CA GLU A 46 -4.96 -4.18 15.78
C GLU A 46 -5.22 -3.64 14.37
N ALA A 47 -4.18 -3.60 13.53
CA ALA A 47 -4.28 -3.18 12.14
C ALA A 47 -5.20 -4.11 11.32
N GLU A 48 -5.12 -5.42 11.54
CA GLU A 48 -5.98 -6.41 10.90
C GLU A 48 -7.43 -6.29 11.36
N ALA A 49 -7.67 -6.06 12.65
CA ALA A 49 -9.01 -5.86 13.20
C ALA A 49 -9.68 -4.59 12.69
N ALA A 50 -8.91 -3.52 12.46
CA ALA A 50 -9.39 -2.26 11.91
C ALA A 50 -9.54 -2.27 10.37
N ARG A 51 -9.10 -3.34 9.70
CA ARG A 51 -9.03 -3.40 8.25
C ARG A 51 -10.44 -3.52 7.64
N SER A 52 -10.67 -2.79 6.55
CA SER A 52 -11.89 -2.99 5.75
C SER A 52 -11.89 -4.41 5.18
N PRO A 53 -13.05 -5.10 5.08
CA PRO A 53 -13.11 -6.44 4.49
C PRO A 53 -12.83 -6.43 2.97
N PHE A 54 -13.07 -5.31 2.30
CA PHE A 54 -12.80 -5.13 0.88
C PHE A 54 -12.17 -3.76 0.61
N TYR A 55 -11.63 -3.62 -0.59
CA TYR A 55 -11.04 -2.39 -1.09
C TYR A 55 -11.45 -2.18 -2.55
N VAL A 56 -11.58 -0.91 -2.94
CA VAL A 56 -11.62 -0.53 -4.35
C VAL A 56 -10.24 -0.07 -4.76
N VAL A 57 -9.63 -0.76 -5.72
CA VAL A 57 -8.44 -0.29 -6.41
C VAL A 57 -8.89 0.38 -7.69
N VAL A 58 -8.61 1.67 -7.82
CA VAL A 58 -8.86 2.43 -9.04
C VAL A 58 -7.58 2.50 -9.83
N THR A 59 -7.59 2.00 -11.06
CA THR A 59 -6.50 2.20 -12.02
C THR A 59 -6.92 3.18 -13.08
N ARG A 60 -5.95 3.85 -13.68
CA ARG A 60 -6.14 4.72 -14.84
C ARG A 60 -5.37 4.12 -16.01
N LEU A 61 -6.09 3.84 -17.10
CA LEU A 61 -5.47 3.45 -18.36
C LEU A 61 -5.14 4.71 -19.14
N GLU A 62 -3.86 4.91 -19.45
CA GLU A 62 -3.42 5.95 -20.39
C GLU A 62 -2.71 5.29 -21.57
N SER A 63 -3.33 5.31 -22.75
CA SER A 63 -2.70 4.82 -23.98
C SER A 63 -2.92 5.81 -25.12
N ALA A 64 -2.08 5.74 -26.16
CA ALA A 64 -2.24 6.58 -27.35
C ALA A 64 -3.52 6.25 -28.14
N ASP A 65 -4.03 5.02 -28.00
CA ASP A 65 -5.12 4.48 -28.81
C ASP A 65 -6.50 4.53 -28.11
N LEU A 66 -6.53 4.81 -26.81
CA LEU A 66 -7.76 4.85 -26.02
C LEU A 66 -7.86 6.14 -25.21
N ALA A 67 -9.08 6.68 -25.16
CA ALA A 67 -9.39 7.78 -24.26
C ALA A 67 -9.08 7.36 -22.80
N PRO A 68 -8.42 8.23 -22.01
CA PRO A 68 -8.13 7.93 -20.61
C PRO A 68 -9.41 7.61 -19.86
N HIS A 69 -9.40 6.49 -19.12
CA HIS A 69 -10.53 6.08 -18.30
C HIS A 69 -10.06 5.39 -17.02
N GLU A 70 -10.96 5.35 -16.04
CA GLU A 70 -10.75 4.69 -14.76
C GLU A 70 -11.36 3.29 -14.79
N ASN A 71 -10.60 2.32 -14.29
CA ASN A 71 -11.08 0.97 -14.02
C ASN A 71 -11.18 0.77 -12.51
N ARG A 72 -12.26 0.14 -12.06
CA ARG A 72 -12.53 -0.11 -10.63
C ARG A 72 -12.50 -1.60 -10.36
N TYR A 73 -11.59 -2.02 -9.48
CA TYR A 73 -11.46 -3.40 -9.05
C TYR A 73 -11.84 -3.52 -7.59
N TYR A 74 -12.81 -4.36 -7.29
CA TYR A 74 -13.19 -4.70 -5.92
C TYR A 74 -12.35 -5.90 -5.48
N VAL A 75 -11.63 -5.78 -4.38
CA VAL A 75 -10.64 -6.76 -3.93
C VAL A 75 -10.88 -7.11 -2.47
N ALA A 76 -10.93 -8.40 -2.14
CA ALA A 76 -10.96 -8.84 -0.76
C ALA A 76 -9.69 -8.43 -0.03
N ALA A 77 -9.81 -8.00 1.22
CA ALA A 77 -8.68 -7.45 1.97
C ALA A 77 -7.49 -8.41 2.10
N GLY A 78 -7.76 -9.72 2.21
CA GLY A 78 -6.72 -10.76 2.23
C GLY A 78 -5.96 -10.93 0.90
N ARG A 79 -6.45 -10.33 -0.19
CA ARG A 79 -5.88 -10.40 -1.54
C ARG A 79 -5.32 -9.07 -2.03
N LEU A 80 -5.49 -7.99 -1.26
CA LEU A 80 -5.11 -6.65 -1.67
C LEU A 80 -3.63 -6.53 -2.03
N ALA A 81 -2.75 -7.06 -1.16
CA ALA A 81 -1.30 -6.98 -1.37
C ALA A 81 -0.87 -7.69 -2.67
N ASP A 82 -1.38 -8.91 -2.88
CA ASP A 82 -1.10 -9.70 -4.08
C ASP A 82 -1.58 -8.97 -5.34
N PHE A 83 -2.81 -8.44 -5.31
CA PHE A 83 -3.39 -7.71 -6.43
C PHE A 83 -2.58 -6.46 -6.78
N LEU A 84 -2.21 -5.65 -5.79
CA LEU A 84 -1.40 -4.44 -6.01
C LEU A 84 -0.02 -4.78 -6.56
N ALA A 85 0.60 -5.86 -6.09
CA ALA A 85 1.87 -6.34 -6.60
C ALA A 85 1.75 -6.80 -8.06
N GLU A 86 0.71 -7.57 -8.39
CA GLU A 86 0.43 -8.04 -9.74
C GLU A 86 0.24 -6.85 -10.70
N VAL A 87 -0.62 -5.89 -10.36
CA VAL A 87 -0.83 -4.69 -11.18
C VAL A 87 0.46 -3.88 -11.33
N SER A 88 1.28 -3.78 -10.29
CA SER A 88 2.54 -3.02 -10.34
C SER A 88 3.62 -3.71 -11.18
N LEU A 89 3.62 -5.05 -11.24
CA LEU A 89 4.61 -5.83 -12.00
C LEU A 89 4.21 -6.05 -13.46
N VAL A 90 2.91 -6.23 -13.72
CA VAL A 90 2.35 -6.49 -15.04
C VAL A 90 1.95 -5.19 -15.75
N GLY A 91 1.73 -4.11 -14.97
CA GLY A 91 1.13 -2.85 -15.38
C GLY A 91 1.74 -2.25 -16.63
N GLY A 92 1.09 -2.52 -17.77
CA GLY A 92 1.40 -1.92 -19.05
C GLY A 92 1.00 -0.45 -19.08
N ALA A 93 -0.14 -0.14 -19.68
CA ALA A 93 -0.69 1.22 -19.76
C ALA A 93 -1.57 1.60 -18.55
N GLU A 94 -1.82 0.66 -17.63
CA GLU A 94 -2.61 0.91 -16.43
C GLU A 94 -1.72 1.27 -15.24
N VAL A 95 -2.05 2.37 -14.59
CA VAL A 95 -1.38 2.84 -13.39
C VAL A 95 -2.37 2.83 -12.23
N ILE A 96 -1.94 2.36 -11.05
CA ILE A 96 -2.74 2.49 -9.83
C ILE A 96 -2.92 3.98 -9.54
N TRP A 97 -4.18 4.43 -9.51
CA TRP A 97 -4.53 5.83 -9.29
C TRP A 97 -4.78 6.10 -7.81
N HIS A 98 -5.65 5.31 -7.18
CA HIS A 98 -5.83 5.30 -5.72
C HIS A 98 -6.47 4.00 -5.24
N VAL A 99 -6.45 3.80 -3.92
CA VAL A 99 -7.06 2.67 -3.23
C VAL A 99 -7.96 3.21 -2.12
N GLU A 100 -9.19 2.70 -2.04
CA GLU A 100 -10.19 3.12 -1.07
C GLU A 100 -10.71 1.91 -0.28
N ALA A 101 -11.04 2.13 1.00
CA ALA A 101 -11.73 1.12 1.81
C ALA A 101 -13.15 0.90 1.28
N CYS A 102 -13.61 -0.36 1.28
CA CYS A 102 -14.93 -0.73 0.80
C CYS A 102 -15.57 -1.72 1.78
N ALA A 103 -16.63 -1.29 2.45
CA ALA A 103 -17.37 -2.17 3.35
C ALA A 103 -18.20 -3.19 2.57
N GLU A 104 -18.86 -2.75 1.50
CA GLU A 104 -19.80 -3.56 0.71
C GLU A 104 -19.53 -3.35 -0.79
N PRO A 105 -18.94 -4.32 -1.49
CA PRO A 105 -18.74 -4.23 -2.94
C PRO A 105 -20.08 -4.48 -3.67
N PRO A 106 -20.25 -3.95 -4.90
CA PRO A 106 -21.40 -4.24 -5.73
C PRO A 106 -21.55 -5.75 -5.97
N GLY A 107 -22.79 -6.24 -5.98
CA GLY A 107 -23.07 -7.67 -6.10
C GLY A 107 -22.52 -8.29 -7.39
N GLU A 108 -22.45 -7.52 -8.47
CA GLU A 108 -21.90 -7.89 -9.77
C GLU A 108 -20.39 -8.11 -9.76
N SER A 109 -19.66 -7.58 -8.76
CA SER A 109 -18.21 -7.81 -8.63
C SER A 109 -17.87 -9.26 -8.28
N GLY A 110 -18.84 -10.01 -7.72
CA GLY A 110 -18.64 -11.40 -7.28
C GLY A 110 -17.71 -11.55 -6.08
N VAL A 111 -17.17 -10.47 -5.55
CA VAL A 111 -16.23 -10.49 -4.42
C VAL A 111 -17.05 -10.55 -3.12
N GLY A 112 -16.82 -11.58 -2.31
CA GLY A 112 -17.53 -11.80 -1.04
C GLY A 112 -18.75 -12.73 -1.11
N ARG A 113 -18.98 -13.38 -2.26
CA ARG A 113 -19.91 -14.53 -2.38
C ARG A 113 -19.26 -15.84 -1.97
#